data_AF-A0A521UYW0-F1
#
_entry.id   AF-A0A521UYW0-F1
#
_cell.length_a   1.000
_cell.length_b   1.000
_cell.length_c   1.000
_cell.angle_alpha   90.00
_cell.angle_beta   90.00
_cell.angle_gamma   90.00
#
_symmetry.space_group_name_H-M   'P 1'
#
loop_
_entity.id
_entity.type
_entity.pdbx_description
1 polymer ?
#
loop_
_entity_poly.entity_id
_entity_poly.type
_entity_poly.pdbx_seq_one_letter_code
_entity_poly.pdbx_strand_id
1 'polypeptide(L)'
;MKIRTVFLLCAFFLTLATSSRSQDNICESGYMPFKKGLSYEMTNYDQKGKLLTSQMSKIAGIDALDNGFTAVVETETFDKKGKSVTKGSFNMTCRDG
;
A
#
# COMPACT_ATOMS: atom_id res chain seq x y z
N MET A 1 -4.37 -44.06 -28.23
CA MET A 1 -3.28 -43.17 -27.74
C MET A 1 -3.49 -41.68 -28.08
N LYS A 2 -4.03 -41.29 -29.25
CA LYS A 2 -4.14 -39.87 -29.64
C LYS A 2 -5.03 -38.99 -28.74
N ILE A 3 -6.19 -39.49 -28.28
CA ILE A 3 -7.14 -38.69 -27.49
C ILE A 3 -6.65 -38.37 -26.06
N ARG A 4 -6.04 -39.35 -25.35
CA ARG A 4 -5.50 -39.11 -23.99
C ARG A 4 -4.37 -38.09 -23.99
N THR A 5 -3.47 -38.15 -24.97
CA THR A 5 -2.35 -37.21 -25.07
C THR A 5 -2.82 -35.80 -25.44
N VAL A 6 -3.81 -35.68 -26.33
CA VAL A 6 -4.44 -34.39 -26.68
C VAL A 6 -5.14 -33.77 -25.46
N PHE A 7 -5.86 -34.59 -24.68
CA PHE A 7 -6.54 -34.11 -23.47
C PHE A 7 -5.56 -33.61 -22.40
N LEU A 8 -4.44 -34.32 -22.21
CA LEU A 8 -3.38 -33.91 -21.28
C LEU A 8 -2.66 -32.63 -21.74
N LEU A 9 -2.41 -32.46 -23.04
CA LEU A 9 -1.84 -31.24 -23.61
C LEU A 9 -2.78 -30.04 -23.47
N CYS A 10 -4.08 -30.22 -23.72
CA CYS A 10 -5.07 -29.16 -23.50
C CYS A 10 -5.17 -28.76 -22.01
N ALA A 11 -5.14 -29.72 -21.09
CA ALA A 11 -5.14 -29.43 -19.65
C ALA A 11 -3.89 -28.65 -19.22
N PHE A 12 -2.71 -29.00 -19.75
CA PHE A 12 -1.46 -28.28 -19.49
C PHE A 12 -1.51 -26.83 -19.99
N PHE A 13 -1.96 -26.60 -21.22
CA PHE A 13 -2.13 -25.24 -21.76
C PHE A 13 -3.17 -24.41 -20.99
N LEU A 14 -4.23 -25.04 -20.47
CA LEU A 14 -5.24 -24.36 -19.66
C LEU A 14 -4.69 -23.91 -18.30
N THR A 15 -3.78 -24.69 -17.70
CA THR A 15 -3.10 -24.30 -16.44
C THR A 15 -2.07 -23.20 -16.60
N LEU A 16 -1.41 -23.09 -17.77
CA LEU A 16 -0.46 -21.99 -18.03
C LEU A 16 -1.17 -20.64 -18.17
N ALA A 17 -2.36 -20.62 -18.78
CA ALA A 17 -3.11 -19.39 -19.03
C ALA A 17 -3.67 -18.71 -17.75
N THR A 18 -3.79 -19.44 -16.63
CA THR A 18 -4.33 -18.90 -15.37
C THR A 18 -3.24 -18.46 -14.39
N SER A 19 -1.99 -18.81 -14.62
CA SER A 19 -0.86 -18.50 -13.72
C SER A 19 -0.42 -17.03 -13.72
N SER A 20 -0.89 -16.23 -14.68
CA SER A 20 -0.37 -14.87 -14.94
C SER A 20 -1.25 -13.74 -14.38
N ARG A 21 -2.23 -14.04 -13.52
CA ARG A 21 -3.23 -13.06 -13.04
C ARG A 21 -3.18 -12.79 -11.53
N SER A 22 -2.24 -13.38 -10.78
CA SER A 22 -2.22 -13.29 -9.32
C SER A 22 -1.27 -12.25 -8.73
N GLN A 23 -0.53 -11.49 -9.54
CA GLN A 23 0.51 -10.56 -9.05
C GLN A 23 0.26 -9.08 -9.38
N ASP A 24 -0.77 -8.75 -10.17
CA ASP A 24 -0.82 -7.41 -10.79
C ASP A 24 -1.22 -6.25 -9.85
N ASN A 25 -1.69 -6.49 -8.61
CA ASN A 25 -2.35 -5.42 -7.84
C ASN A 25 -1.99 -5.32 -6.34
N ILE A 26 -0.97 -6.01 -5.82
CA ILE A 26 -0.71 -5.97 -4.37
C ILE A 26 -0.38 -4.55 -3.86
N CYS A 27 0.26 -3.73 -4.69
CA CYS A 27 0.51 -2.32 -4.39
C CYS A 27 -0.77 -1.44 -4.45
N GLU A 28 -1.72 -1.74 -5.35
CA GLU A 28 -2.96 -0.95 -5.52
C GLU A 28 -4.08 -1.39 -4.55
N SER A 29 -4.14 -2.66 -4.18
CA SER A 29 -5.11 -3.24 -3.25
C SER A 29 -4.60 -3.36 -1.81
N GLY A 30 -3.55 -2.62 -1.46
CA GLY A 30 -2.91 -2.67 -0.14
C GLY A 30 -3.82 -2.23 1.02
N TYR A 31 -3.36 -2.47 2.25
CA TYR A 31 -4.07 -2.17 3.52
C TYR A 31 -4.57 -0.73 3.67
N MET A 32 -4.01 0.21 2.90
CA MET A 32 -4.35 1.62 2.95
C MET A 32 -4.29 2.23 1.54
N PRO A 33 -5.28 3.04 1.14
CA PRO A 33 -5.33 3.62 -0.20
C PRO A 33 -4.22 4.67 -0.42
N PHE A 34 -3.36 4.45 -1.41
CA PHE A 34 -2.34 5.41 -1.81
C PHE A 34 -2.86 6.30 -2.94
N LYS A 35 -3.41 7.46 -2.59
CA LYS A 35 -3.87 8.46 -3.55
C LYS A 35 -3.31 9.83 -3.18
N LYS A 36 -2.73 10.53 -4.16
CA LYS A 36 -2.26 11.91 -3.97
C LYS A 36 -3.39 12.79 -3.40
N GLY A 37 -3.05 13.56 -2.38
CA GLY A 37 -3.97 14.43 -1.66
C GLY A 37 -4.76 13.74 -0.54
N LEU A 38 -4.76 12.40 -0.47
CA LEU A 38 -5.37 11.68 0.64
C LEU A 38 -4.65 12.07 1.94
N SER A 39 -5.45 12.35 2.96
CA SER A 39 -4.97 12.69 4.29
C SER A 39 -5.57 11.75 5.32
N TYR A 40 -4.82 11.47 6.37
CA TYR A 40 -5.24 10.63 7.48
C TYR A 40 -4.68 11.18 8.78
N GLU A 41 -5.42 10.96 9.87
CA GLU A 41 -5.00 11.34 11.21
C GLU A 41 -4.74 10.10 12.05
N MET A 42 -3.65 10.10 12.79
CA MET A 42 -3.32 9.08 13.77
C MET A 42 -3.26 9.71 15.15
N THR A 43 -4.05 9.19 16.08
CA THR A 43 -4.14 9.69 17.45
C THR A 43 -3.71 8.61 18.43
N ASN A 44 -2.73 8.93 19.27
CA ASN A 44 -2.12 8.01 20.21
C ASN A 44 -2.60 8.31 21.63
N TYR A 45 -3.03 7.27 22.35
CA TYR A 45 -3.54 7.37 23.71
C TYR A 45 -2.74 6.48 24.66
N ASP A 46 -2.66 6.86 25.94
CA ASP A 46 -2.10 5.99 26.97
C ASP A 46 -3.08 4.88 27.38
N GLN A 47 -2.65 4.00 28.29
CA GLN A 47 -3.47 2.89 28.82
C GLN A 47 -4.77 3.36 29.50
N LYS A 48 -4.88 4.64 29.89
CA LYS A 48 -6.05 5.23 30.54
C LYS A 48 -6.93 6.00 29.54
N GLY A 49 -6.60 5.96 28.24
CA GLY A 49 -7.32 6.68 27.19
C GLY A 49 -6.99 8.17 27.13
N LYS A 50 -5.91 8.63 27.77
CA LYS A 50 -5.49 10.03 27.69
C LYS A 50 -4.68 10.27 26.41
N LEU A 51 -5.02 11.34 25.70
CA LEU A 51 -4.29 11.77 24.50
C LEU A 51 -2.81 12.03 24.83
N LEU A 52 -1.93 11.39 24.05
CA LEU A 52 -0.49 11.60 24.07
C LEU A 52 -0.06 12.55 22.95
N THR A 53 -0.38 12.18 21.70
CA THR A 53 -0.03 12.91 20.49
C THR A 53 -1.08 12.68 19.41
N SER A 54 -1.21 13.61 18.47
CA SER A 54 -1.86 13.37 17.19
C SER A 54 -0.89 13.65 16.03
N GLN A 55 -1.10 13.01 14.90
CA GLN A 55 -0.32 13.22 13.69
C GLN A 55 -1.27 13.34 12.50
N MET A 56 -1.16 14.44 11.77
CA MET A 56 -1.79 14.61 10.47
C MET A 56 -0.79 14.16 9.40
N SER A 57 -1.23 13.30 8.49
CA SER A 57 -0.42 12.80 7.39
C SER A 57 -1.11 13.04 6.06
N LYS A 58 -0.36 13.38 5.02
CA LYS A 58 -0.87 13.63 3.67
C LYS A 58 0.03 12.99 2.63
N ILE A 59 -0.57 12.29 1.67
CA ILE A 59 0.16 11.78 0.51
C ILE A 59 0.38 12.95 -0.46
N ALA A 60 1.60 13.49 -0.47
CA ALA A 60 1.98 14.65 -1.27
C ALA A 60 2.26 14.29 -2.74
N GLY A 61 2.76 13.08 -2.99
CA GLY A 61 3.10 12.60 -4.33
C GLY A 61 3.14 11.08 -4.41
N ILE A 62 3.01 10.56 -5.63
CA ILE A 62 3.18 9.13 -5.95
C ILE A 62 3.94 9.07 -7.27
N ASP A 63 5.11 8.43 -7.24
CA ASP A 63 5.95 8.18 -8.38
C ASP A 63 5.88 6.69 -8.72
N ALA A 64 5.50 6.37 -9.96
CA ALA A 64 5.45 4.99 -10.43
C ALA A 64 6.86 4.42 -10.59
N LEU A 65 7.01 3.13 -10.30
CA LEU A 65 8.18 2.32 -10.59
C LEU A 65 7.76 1.19 -11.54
N ASP A 66 8.71 0.56 -12.22
CA ASP A 66 8.43 -0.54 -13.16
C ASP A 66 7.63 -1.69 -12.52
N ASN A 67 7.79 -1.88 -11.21
CA ASN A 67 7.21 -2.96 -10.41
C ASN A 67 6.58 -2.45 -9.09
N GLY A 68 6.07 -1.21 -9.07
CA GLY A 68 5.40 -0.65 -7.89
C GLY A 68 5.33 0.88 -7.90
N PHE A 69 5.47 1.49 -6.72
CA PHE A 69 5.46 2.95 -6.59
C PHE A 69 6.27 3.43 -5.38
N THR A 70 6.61 4.71 -5.36
CA THR A 70 7.06 5.44 -4.16
C THR A 70 6.11 6.59 -3.88
N ALA A 71 5.49 6.60 -2.71
CA ALA A 71 4.65 7.67 -2.23
C ALA A 71 5.43 8.59 -1.29
N VAL A 72 5.29 9.89 -1.45
CA VAL A 72 5.84 10.90 -0.53
C VAL A 72 4.75 11.26 0.48
N VAL A 73 5.01 11.04 1.75
CA VAL A 73 4.09 11.33 2.85
C VAL A 73 4.62 12.50 3.66
N GLU A 74 3.86 13.59 3.71
CA GLU A 74 4.10 14.71 4.60
C GLU A 74 3.38 14.48 5.92
N THR A 75 4.02 14.82 7.03
CA THR A 75 3.45 14.66 8.37
C THR A 75 3.66 15.89 9.23
N GLU A 76 2.68 16.14 10.10
CA GLU A 76 2.76 17.11 11.18
C GLU A 76 2.24 16.46 12.46
N THR A 77 3.09 16.41 13.48
CA THR A 77 2.77 15.87 14.80
C THR A 77 2.47 16.99 15.78
N PHE A 78 1.42 16.80 16.56
CA PHE A 78 0.93 17.74 17.57
C PHE A 78 1.03 17.12 18.96
N ASP A 79 1.36 17.95 19.95
CA ASP A 79 1.28 17.56 21.35
C ASP A 79 -0.18 17.46 21.84
N LYS A 80 -0.37 16.99 23.07
CA LYS A 80 -1.67 16.92 23.74
C LYS A 80 -2.43 18.26 23.87
N LYS A 81 -1.80 19.40 23.58
CA LYS A 81 -2.42 20.74 23.58
C LYS A 81 -2.76 21.21 22.16
N GLY A 82 -2.53 20.38 21.14
CA GLY A 82 -2.73 20.74 19.73
C GLY A 82 -1.62 21.62 19.16
N LYS A 83 -0.47 21.75 19.85
CA LYS A 83 0.66 22.53 19.33
C LYS A 83 1.50 21.66 18.41
N SER A 84 1.80 22.16 17.22
CA SER A 84 2.76 21.54 16.30
C SER A 84 4.13 21.40 16.97
N VAL A 85 4.65 20.18 17.03
CA VAL A 85 5.96 19.88 17.64
C VAL A 85 6.97 19.34 16.63
N THR A 86 6.51 18.73 15.54
CA THR A 86 7.40 18.16 14.53
C THR A 86 6.70 18.17 13.17
N LYS A 87 7.45 18.53 12.12
CA LYS A 87 7.05 18.39 10.73
C LYS A 87 8.12 17.58 10.01
N GLY A 88 7.71 16.75 9.07
CA GLY A 88 8.63 15.95 8.29
C GLY A 88 7.97 15.30 7.10
N SER A 89 8.80 14.71 6.25
CA SER A 89 8.35 13.92 5.11
C SER A 89 9.11 12.61 5.06
N PHE A 90 8.46 11.54 4.64
CA PHE A 90 9.11 10.26 4.39
C PHE A 90 8.55 9.60 3.13
N ASN A 91 9.33 8.69 2.57
CA ASN A 91 8.93 7.93 1.40
C ASN A 91 8.41 6.55 1.83
N MET A 92 7.28 6.15 1.26
CA MET A 92 6.74 4.79 1.34
C MET A 92 6.90 4.14 -0.02
N THR A 93 7.64 3.04 -0.09
CA THR A 93 7.86 2.31 -1.35
C THR A 93 7.13 0.99 -1.31
N CYS A 94 6.37 0.70 -2.37
CA CYS A 94 5.89 -0.63 -2.71
C CYS A 94 6.67 -1.12 -3.93
N ARG A 95 7.17 -2.35 -3.87
CA ARG A 95 7.97 -2.95 -4.94
C ARG A 95 7.78 -4.46 -4.91
N ASP A 96 7.64 -5.06 -6.10
CA ASP A 96 7.55 -6.53 -6.25
C ASP A 96 6.44 -7.13 -5.37
N GLY A 97 5.25 -6.52 -5.43
CA GLY A 97 4.09 -6.89 -4.63
C GLY A 97 3.74 -8.37 -4.70
#